data_AF-A0A659ULS0-F1
#
_entry.id   AF-A0A659ULS0-F1
#
_cell.length_a   1.000
_cell.length_b   1.000
_cell.length_c   1.000
_cell.angle_alpha   90.00
_cell.angle_beta   90.00
_cell.angle_gamma   90.00
#
_symmetry.space_group_name_H-M   'P 1'
#
loop_
_entity.id
_entity.type
_entity.pdbx_description
1 polymer ?
#
loop_
_entity_poly.entity_id
_entity_poly.type
_entity_poly.pdbx_seq_one_letter_code
_entity_poly.pdbx_strand_id
1 'polypeptide(L)'
;LDFNNYFFGLSSAVNATSLADAKKQGAVFAYGSFITVVLNFIILAFIIFLMVKAVNNMRRRLEKEKPAPAAAPPPADVQLLTEIRDLLARR
;
A
#
# COMPACT_ATOMS: atom_id res chain seq x y z
N LEU A 1 -16.38 -12.41 15.95
CA LEU A 1 -16.75 -13.54 15.07
C LEU A 1 -15.63 -14.56 15.14
N ASP A 2 -15.86 -15.71 15.77
CA ASP A 2 -14.87 -16.78 15.82
C ASP A 2 -15.34 -17.92 14.91
N PHE A 3 -14.59 -18.15 13.83
CA PHE A 3 -14.88 -19.20 12.87
C PHE A 3 -14.03 -20.45 13.12
N ASN A 4 -13.12 -20.46 14.11
CA ASN A 4 -12.20 -21.57 14.30
C ASN A 4 -12.88 -22.91 14.63
N ASN A 5 -14.11 -22.92 15.13
CA ASN A 5 -14.82 -24.17 15.43
C ASN A 5 -15.66 -24.70 14.25
N TYR A 6 -15.60 -24.06 13.07
CA TYR A 6 -16.21 -24.60 11.87
C TYR A 6 -15.26 -25.57 11.18
N PHE A 7 -15.62 -26.85 11.22
CA PHE A 7 -14.88 -27.91 10.59
C PHE A 7 -15.78 -29.00 10.03
N PHE A 8 -15.27 -29.73 9.04
CA PHE A 8 -15.91 -30.91 8.48
C PHE A 8 -15.06 -32.14 8.82
N GLY A 9 -15.64 -33.08 9.57
CA GLY A 9 -14.99 -34.36 9.87
C GLY A 9 -14.99 -35.25 8.62
N LEU A 10 -13.83 -35.74 8.20
CA LEU A 10 -13.71 -36.59 7.00
C LEU A 10 -13.96 -38.08 7.29
N SER A 11 -14.30 -38.42 8.54
CA SER A 11 -14.63 -39.78 8.96
C SER A 11 -15.86 -39.78 9.87
N SER A 12 -16.66 -40.84 9.79
CA SER A 12 -17.84 -41.08 10.64
C SER A 12 -17.53 -41.25 12.14
N ALA A 13 -16.25 -41.37 12.52
CA ALA A 13 -15.79 -41.43 13.91
C ALA A 13 -15.55 -40.05 14.56
N VAL A 14 -15.73 -38.94 13.82
CA VAL A 14 -15.58 -37.58 14.34
C VAL A 14 -16.96 -37.06 14.76
N ASN A 15 -17.20 -37.07 16.06
CA ASN A 15 -18.47 -36.64 16.67
C ASN A 15 -18.25 -35.61 17.80
N ALA A 16 -17.03 -35.05 17.90
CA ALA A 16 -16.74 -33.92 18.78
C ALA A 16 -17.35 -32.60 18.27
N THR A 17 -17.76 -31.76 19.21
CA THR A 17 -18.28 -30.40 18.99
C THR A 17 -17.18 -29.32 19.00
N SER A 18 -15.95 -29.67 19.40
CA SER A 18 -14.79 -28.77 19.42
C SER A 18 -13.77 -29.19 18.35
N LEU A 19 -13.11 -28.23 17.70
CA LEU A 19 -12.11 -28.54 16.66
C LEU A 19 -10.90 -29.29 17.24
N ALA A 20 -10.53 -28.97 18.49
CA ALA A 20 -9.42 -29.60 19.19
C ALA A 20 -9.67 -31.09 19.47
N ASP A 21 -10.90 -31.45 19.83
CA ASP A 21 -11.27 -32.84 20.11
C ASP A 21 -11.56 -33.61 18.82
N ALA A 22 -12.13 -32.94 17.81
CA ALA A 22 -12.35 -33.52 16.49
C ALA A 22 -11.02 -33.89 15.80
N LYS A 23 -9.99 -33.03 15.90
CA LYS A 23 -8.63 -33.33 15.40
C LYS A 23 -8.00 -34.57 16.05
N LYS A 24 -8.36 -34.90 17.28
CA LYS A 24 -7.87 -36.11 17.98
C LYS A 24 -8.61 -37.37 17.54
N GLN A 25 -9.86 -37.22 17.10
CA GLN A 25 -10.72 -38.33 16.67
C GLN A 25 -10.49 -38.73 15.21
N GLY A 26 -9.90 -37.85 14.40
CA GLY A 26 -9.56 -38.19 13.01
C GLY A 26 -9.12 -36.98 12.18
N ALA A 27 -9.01 -37.19 10.88
CA ALA A 27 -8.72 -36.13 9.92
C ALA A 27 -9.91 -35.16 9.82
N VAL A 28 -9.63 -33.88 10.05
CA VAL A 28 -10.63 -32.82 10.11
C VAL A 28 -10.26 -31.69 9.17
N PHE A 29 -11.19 -31.30 8.30
CA PHE A 29 -11.04 -30.16 7.42
C PHE A 29 -11.52 -28.88 8.12
N ALA A 30 -10.57 -28.14 8.71
CA ALA A 30 -10.78 -26.92 9.49
C ALA A 30 -10.98 -25.67 8.60
N TYR A 31 -12.05 -25.63 7.80
CA TYR A 31 -12.30 -24.54 6.85
C TYR A 31 -12.52 -23.19 7.53
N GLY A 32 -13.06 -23.17 8.74
CA GLY A 32 -13.28 -21.93 9.48
C GLY A 32 -11.99 -21.22 9.91
N SER A 33 -10.96 -22.00 10.26
CA SER A 33 -9.62 -21.45 10.54
C SER A 33 -8.97 -20.89 9.28
N PHE A 34 -9.12 -21.59 8.15
CA PHE A 34 -8.64 -21.11 6.85
C PHE A 34 -9.29 -19.77 6.45
N ILE A 35 -10.62 -19.65 6.57
CA ILE A 35 -11.34 -18.39 6.30
C ILE A 35 -10.84 -17.27 7.20
N THR A 36 -10.57 -17.56 8.48
CA THR A 36 -10.03 -16.57 9.43
C THR A 36 -8.67 -16.06 8.97
N VAL A 37 -7.76 -16.96 8.56
CA VAL A 37 -6.43 -16.58 8.05
C VAL A 37 -6.55 -15.77 6.76
N VAL A 38 -7.41 -16.19 5.82
CA VAL A 38 -7.64 -15.47 4.56
C VAL A 38 -8.20 -14.06 4.82
N LEU A 39 -9.18 -13.92 5.72
CA LEU A 39 -9.73 -12.62 6.10
C LEU A 39 -8.67 -11.73 6.75
N ASN A 40 -7.87 -12.26 7.66
CA ASN A 40 -6.78 -11.51 8.29
C ASN A 40 -5.76 -11.04 7.25
N PHE A 41 -5.40 -11.90 6.29
CA PHE A 41 -4.50 -11.54 5.20
C PHE A 41 -5.06 -10.42 4.33
N ILE A 42 -6.34 -10.51 3.93
CA ILE A 42 -7.01 -9.47 3.13
C ILE A 42 -7.07 -8.14 3.89
N ILE A 43 -7.45 -8.17 5.18
CA ILE A 43 -7.52 -6.96 6.01
C ILE A 43 -6.13 -6.31 6.14
N LEU A 44 -5.10 -7.10 6.46
CA LEU A 44 -3.74 -6.60 6.60
C LEU A 44 -3.21 -6.03 5.27
N ALA A 45 -3.39 -6.76 4.16
CA ALA A 45 -3.02 -6.30 2.84
C ALA A 45 -3.73 -4.99 2.47
N PHE A 46 -5.02 -4.88 2.78
CA PHE A 46 -5.81 -3.66 2.55
C PHE A 46 -5.31 -2.48 3.38
N ILE A 47 -5.00 -2.68 4.67
CA ILE A 47 -4.44 -1.64 5.55
C ILE A 47 -3.08 -1.16 5.01
N ILE A 48 -2.18 -2.07 4.67
CA ILE A 48 -0.86 -1.73 4.11
C ILE A 48 -1.02 -1.01 2.76
N PHE A 49 -1.92 -1.48 1.90
CA PHE A 49 -2.22 -0.82 0.63
C PHE A 49 -2.70 0.62 0.83
N LEU A 50 -3.64 0.85 1.76
CA LEU A 50 -4.12 2.19 2.08
C LEU A 50 -3.00 3.07 2.65
N MET A 51 -2.15 2.54 3.52
CA MET A 51 -1.01 3.25 4.08
C MET A 51 -0.02 3.69 2.99
N VAL A 52 0.38 2.77 2.10
CA VAL A 52 1.27 3.06 0.97
C VAL A 52 0.62 4.08 0.03
N LYS A 53 -0.67 3.93 -0.28
CA LYS A 53 -1.42 4.89 -1.10
C LYS A 53 -1.47 6.28 -0.47
N ALA A 54 -1.70 6.37 0.85
CA ALA A 54 -1.72 7.63 1.58
C ALA A 54 -0.35 8.32 1.56
N VAL A 55 0.72 7.58 1.85
CA VAL A 55 2.10 8.10 1.81
C VAL A 55 2.46 8.56 0.41
N ASN A 56 2.18 7.76 -0.62
CA ASN A 56 2.48 8.13 -2.00
C ASN A 56 1.68 9.37 -2.46
N ASN A 57 0.41 9.47 -2.06
CA ASN A 57 -0.41 10.64 -2.33
C ASN A 57 0.10 11.90 -1.61
N MET A 58 0.51 11.79 -0.35
CA MET A 58 1.07 12.91 0.41
C MET A 58 2.40 13.39 -0.19
N ARG A 59 3.30 12.47 -0.57
CA ARG A 59 4.56 12.82 -1.27
C ARG A 59 4.28 13.56 -2.58
N ARG A 60 3.33 13.08 -3.40
CA ARG A 60 2.93 13.75 -4.64
C ARG A 60 2.36 15.15 -4.42
N ARG A 61 1.62 15.39 -3.33
CA ARG A 61 1.11 16.71 -2.99
C ARG A 61 2.23 17.66 -2.57
N LEU A 62 3.14 17.20 -1.72
CA LEU A 62 4.32 17.96 -1.29
C LEU A 62 5.25 18.33 -2.45
N GLU A 63 5.40 17.44 -3.44
CA GLU A 63 6.19 17.73 -4.65
C GLU A 63 5.51 18.72 -5.59
N LYS A 64 4.17 18.75 -5.63
CA LYS A 64 3.41 19.74 -6.41
C LYS A 64 3.35 21.12 -5.74
N GLU A 65 3.42 21.18 -4.42
CA GLU A 65 3.45 22.44 -3.67
C GLU A 65 4.85 23.04 -3.53
N LYS A 66 5.91 22.32 -3.90
CA LYS A 66 7.20 22.96 -4.12
C LYS A 66 7.02 23.94 -5.30
N PRO A 67 7.17 25.26 -5.08
CA PRO A 67 7.25 26.17 -6.21
C PRO A 67 8.40 25.65 -7.08
N ALA A 68 8.15 25.57 -8.40
CA ALA A 68 9.21 25.27 -9.35
C ALA A 68 10.44 26.10 -8.94
N PRO A 69 11.64 25.49 -8.82
CA PRO A 69 12.84 26.26 -8.50
C PRO A 69 12.82 27.48 -9.40
N ALA A 70 12.86 28.68 -8.78
CA ALA A 70 12.90 29.92 -9.55
C ALA A 70 13.95 29.72 -10.63
N ALA A 71 13.55 29.88 -11.90
CA ALA A 71 14.41 29.58 -13.03
C ALA A 71 15.77 30.20 -12.73
N ALA A 72 16.81 29.36 -12.72
CA ALA A 72 18.15 29.82 -12.40
C ALA A 72 18.42 31.06 -13.26
N PRO A 73 18.96 32.16 -12.67
CA PRO A 73 19.24 33.35 -13.44
C PRO A 73 20.00 32.94 -14.69
N PRO A 74 19.63 33.46 -15.87
CA PRO A 74 20.32 33.10 -17.10
C PRO A 74 21.83 33.29 -16.89
N PRO A 75 22.68 32.41 -17.46
CA PRO A 75 24.12 32.48 -17.31
C PRO A 75 24.62 33.91 -17.56
N ALA A 76 25.68 34.33 -16.85
CA ALA A 76 26.21 35.70 -16.95
C ALA A 76 26.47 36.10 -18.41
N ASP A 77 26.92 35.16 -19.24
CA ASP A 77 27.15 35.38 -20.67
C ASP A 77 25.86 35.72 -21.43
N VAL A 78 24.74 35.07 -21.11
CA VAL A 78 23.43 35.33 -21.73
C VAL A 78 22.89 36.71 -21.30
N GLN A 79 23.12 37.11 -20.05
CA GLN A 79 22.78 38.46 -19.56
C GLN A 79 23.62 39.51 -20.28
N LEU A 80 24.93 39.31 -20.36
CA LEU A 80 25.86 40.22 -21.04
C LEU A 80 25.51 40.38 -22.52
N LEU A 81 25.19 39.28 -23.21
CA LEU A 81 24.75 39.31 -24.61
C LEU A 81 23.40 40.03 -24.78
N THR A 82 22.49 39.93 -23.81
CA THR A 82 21.21 40.66 -23.83
C THR A 82 21.43 42.16 -23.66
N GLU A 83 22.30 42.56 -22.72
CA GLU A 83 22.68 43.96 -22.51
C GLU A 83 23.38 44.55 -23.74
N ILE A 84 24.33 43.82 -24.35
CA ILE A 84 25.03 44.26 -25.57
C ILE A 84 24.04 44.44 -26.73
N ARG A 85 23.07 43.52 -26.90
CA ARG A 85 22.02 43.65 -27.92
C ARG A 85 21.21 44.93 -27.72
N ASP A 86 20.79 45.21 -26.49
CA ASP A 86 19.97 46.39 -26.20
C ASP A 86 20.77 47.69 -26.34
N LEU A 87 22.07 47.68 -26.05
CA LEU A 87 22.97 48.81 -26.31
C LEU A 87 23.18 49.05 -27.80
N LEU A 88 23.26 47.99 -28.62
CA LEU A 88 23.35 48.09 -30.07
C LEU A 88 22.04 48.54 -30.71
N ALA A 89 20.88 48.08 -30.20
CA ALA A 89 19.57 48.50 -30.68
C ALA A 89 19.25 49.97 -30.38
N ARG A 90 19.93 50.55 -29.38
CA ARG A 90 19.83 51.98 -29.02
C ARG A 90 20.78 52.88 -29.81
N ARG A 91 21.65 52.31 -30.66
CA ARG A 91 22.65 53.04 -31.46
C ARG A 91 22.23 53.10 -32.92
#